data_AF-A0A5N5UEI8-F1
#
_entry.id   AF-A0A5N5UEI8-F1
#
_cell.length_a   1.000
_cell.length_b   1.000
_cell.length_c   1.000
_cell.angle_alpha   90.00
_cell.angle_beta   90.00
_cell.angle_gamma   90.00
#
_symmetry.space_group_name_H-M   'P 1'
#
loop_
_entity.id
_entity.type
_entity.pdbx_description
1 polymer ?
#
loop_
_entity_poly.entity_id
_entity_poly.type
_entity_poly.pdbx_seq_one_letter_code
_entity_poly.pdbx_strand_id
1 'polypeptide(L)'
;MIERQERDIWRDGALFLIGFGGIFLGEFVLSGAVGADGTAVHGFLLGCSVGISCSGIFRATGKQAVYSTLALGVGFALGAVINLF
;
A
#
# COMPACT_ATOMS: atom_id res chain seq x y z
N MET A 1 12.42 3.91 -31.76
CA MET A 1 11.74 2.93 -30.89
C MET A 1 12.56 2.83 -29.62
N ILE A 2 12.02 3.22 -28.47
CA ILE A 2 12.72 3.07 -27.18
C ILE A 2 12.75 1.57 -26.89
N GLU A 3 13.95 0.99 -26.88
CA GLU A 3 14.18 -0.37 -26.42
C GLU A 3 13.64 -0.48 -25.00
N ARG A 4 12.59 -1.29 -24.81
CA ARG A 4 12.08 -1.60 -23.47
C ARG A 4 13.16 -2.42 -22.77
N GLN A 5 13.95 -1.73 -21.96
CA GLN A 5 14.92 -2.34 -21.07
C GLN A 5 14.22 -3.44 -20.26
N GLU A 6 14.82 -4.64 -20.24
CA GLU A 6 14.32 -5.77 -19.48
C GLU A 6 14.32 -5.40 -18.00
N ARG A 7 13.14 -5.33 -17.39
CA ARG A 7 12.98 -4.89 -16.00
C ARG A 7 13.32 -6.06 -15.08
N ASP A 8 14.27 -5.85 -14.19
CA ASP A 8 14.61 -6.82 -13.16
C ASP A 8 13.54 -6.82 -12.06
N ILE A 9 12.63 -7.78 -12.15
CA ILE A 9 11.49 -7.96 -11.23
C ILE A 9 11.98 -8.16 -9.79
N TRP A 10 13.12 -8.81 -9.59
CA TRP A 10 13.67 -9.05 -8.25
C TRP A 10 14.17 -7.75 -7.63
N ARG A 11 14.87 -6.93 -8.41
CA ARG A 11 15.36 -5.64 -7.93
C ARG A 11 14.22 -4.68 -7.61
N ASP A 12 13.21 -4.61 -8.47
CA ASP A 12 12.05 -3.75 -8.24
C ASP A 12 11.18 -4.23 -7.08
N GLY A 13 11.02 -5.55 -6.94
CA GLY A 13 10.33 -6.16 -5.81
C GLY A 13 11.05 -5.91 -4.48
N ALA A 14 12.39 -6.00 -4.46
CA ALA A 14 13.19 -5.72 -3.27
C ALA A 14 13.13 -4.24 -2.87
N LEU A 15 13.27 -3.31 -3.83
CA LEU A 15 13.13 -1.88 -3.58
C LEU A 15 11.72 -1.52 -3.10
N PHE A 16 10.70 -2.19 -3.64
CA PHE A 16 9.34 -2.07 -3.15
C PHE A 16 9.19 -2.54 -1.70
N LEU A 17 9.69 -3.73 -1.36
CA LEU A 17 9.63 -4.25 0.01
C LEU A 17 10.33 -3.33 1.00
N ILE A 18 11.46 -2.73 0.61
CA ILE A 18 12.18 -1.76 1.43
C ILE A 18 11.35 -0.48 1.63
N GLY A 19 10.81 0.09 0.55
CA GLY A 19 9.97 1.29 0.64
C GLY A 19 8.67 1.04 1.41
N PHE A 20 8.03 -0.11 1.17
CA PHE A 20 6.81 -0.54 1.84
C PHE A 20 7.04 -0.80 3.33
N GLY A 21 8.14 -1.48 3.68
CA GLY A 21 8.56 -1.65 5.06
C GLY A 21 8.85 -0.32 5.75
N GLY A 22 9.44 0.64 5.03
CA GLY A 22 9.67 2.00 5.54
C GLY A 22 8.38 2.77 5.82
N ILE A 23 7.37 2.65 4.95
CA ILE A 23 6.03 3.23 5.18
C ILE A 23 5.40 2.62 6.42
N PHE A 24 5.44 1.29 6.58
CA PHE A 24 4.91 0.61 7.75
C PHE A 24 5.62 0.97 9.05
N LEU A 25 6.95 1.08 9.01
CA LEU A 25 7.75 1.55 10.15
C LEU A 25 7.39 2.99 10.51
N GLY A 26 7.27 3.87 9.51
CA GLY A 26 6.83 5.25 9.71
C GLY A 26 5.44 5.31 10.33
N GLU A 27 4.47 4.60 9.75
CA GLU A 27 3.10 4.49 10.25
C GLU A 27 3.06 3.98 11.69
N PHE A 28 3.79 2.91 12.01
CA PHE A 28 3.82 2.31 13.34
C PHE A 28 4.43 3.24 14.39
N VAL A 29 5.49 3.98 14.02
CA VAL A 29 6.15 4.95 14.90
C VAL A 29 5.28 6.21 15.09
N LEU A 30 4.57 6.64 14.05
CA LEU A 30 3.74 7.85 14.04
C LEU A 30 2.27 7.61 14.45
N SER A 31 1.87 6.35 14.64
CA SER A 31 0.48 5.94 14.92
C SER A 31 -0.09 6.60 16.19
N GLY A 32 0.77 7.00 17.14
CA GLY A 32 0.35 7.76 18.33
C GLY A 32 0.01 9.24 18.10
N ALA A 33 0.35 9.82 16.94
CA ALA A 33 0.18 11.24 16.65
C ALA A 33 -1.06 11.56 15.79
N VAL A 34 -1.60 10.57 15.07
CA VAL A 34 -2.80 10.75 14.22
C VAL A 34 -4.04 10.51 15.08
N GLY A 35 -4.69 11.59 15.49
CA GLY A 35 -5.82 11.60 16.41
C GLY A 35 -6.99 10.68 15.99
N ALA A 36 -7.68 10.19 17.01
CA ALA A 36 -8.73 9.16 16.98
C ALA A 36 -9.92 9.42 16.03
N ASP A 37 -10.07 10.62 15.48
CA ASP A 37 -11.27 11.03 14.74
C ASP A 37 -11.24 10.69 13.24
N GLY A 38 -10.13 10.15 12.71
CA GLY A 38 -9.96 9.87 11.27
C GLY A 38 -9.29 8.54 10.91
N THR A 39 -9.12 7.64 11.88
CA THR A 39 -8.31 6.41 11.77
C THR A 39 -8.77 5.47 10.64
N ALA A 40 -10.08 5.30 10.46
CA ALA A 40 -10.63 4.44 9.42
C ALA A 40 -10.38 4.97 7.99
N VAL A 41 -10.54 6.27 7.79
CA VAL A 41 -10.30 6.93 6.49
C VAL A 41 -8.80 6.94 6.19
N HIS A 42 -7.97 7.17 7.20
CA HIS A 42 -6.53 7.11 7.08
C HIS A 42 -6.06 5.71 6.68
N GLY A 43 -6.51 4.68 7.38
CA GLY A 43 -6.24 3.28 7.03
C GLY A 43 -6.71 2.93 5.62
N PHE A 44 -7.91 3.36 5.22
CA PHE A 44 -8.41 3.14 3.86
C PHE A 44 -7.50 3.74 2.78
N LEU A 45 -7.11 5.01 2.94
CA LEU A 45 -6.25 5.71 1.99
C LEU A 45 -4.85 5.10 1.95
N LEU A 46 -4.31 4.70 3.10
CA LEU A 46 -3.06 3.98 3.20
C LEU A 46 -3.14 2.67 2.41
N GLY A 47 -4.14 1.82 2.67
CA GLY A 47 -4.32 0.57 1.94
C GLY A 47 -4.49 0.77 0.42
N CYS A 48 -5.17 1.83 -0.01
CA CYS A 48 -5.29 2.15 -1.44
C CYS A 48 -3.96 2.58 -2.07
N SER A 49 -3.18 3.41 -1.37
CA SER A 49 -1.86 3.87 -1.86
C SER A 49 -0.90 2.68 -2.07
N VAL A 50 -0.98 1.69 -1.20
CA VAL A 50 -0.23 0.44 -1.27
C VAL A 50 -0.67 -0.38 -2.48
N GLY A 51 -1.98 -0.55 -2.68
CA GLY A 51 -2.51 -1.29 -3.82
C GLY A 51 -2.11 -0.70 -5.17
N ILE A 52 -2.14 0.62 -5.29
CA ILE A 52 -1.71 1.33 -6.51
C ILE A 52 -0.20 1.13 -6.73
N SER A 53 0.61 1.24 -5.67
CA SER A 53 2.06 1.01 -5.76
C SER A 53 2.38 -0.42 -6.22
N CYS A 54 1.76 -1.42 -5.60
CA CYS A 54 1.84 -2.82 -6.01
C CYS A 54 1.45 -3.02 -7.48
N SER A 55 0.38 -2.35 -7.94
CA SER A 55 -0.11 -2.51 -9.31
C SER A 55 0.89 -2.05 -10.37
N GLY A 56 1.61 -0.93 -10.12
CA GLY A 56 2.64 -0.41 -11.01
C GLY A 56 3.90 -1.28 -11.05
N ILE A 57 4.26 -1.89 -9.92
CA ILE A 57 5.42 -2.78 -9.82
C ILE A 57 5.13 -4.12 -10.47
N PHE A 58 4.02 -4.78 -10.14
CA PHE A 58 3.72 -6.10 -10.71
C PHE A 58 3.07 -6.05 -12.09
N ARG A 59 2.90 -4.86 -12.68
CA ARG A 59 2.14 -4.65 -13.93
C ARG A 59 0.79 -5.38 -13.89
N ALA A 60 0.09 -5.24 -12.77
CA ALA A 60 -1.22 -5.85 -12.62
C ALA A 60 -2.15 -5.31 -13.72
N THR A 61 -2.96 -6.19 -14.30
CA THR A 61 -4.00 -5.76 -15.23
C THR A 61 -4.94 -4.77 -14.54
N GLY A 62 -5.54 -3.82 -15.29
CA GLY A 62 -6.38 -2.78 -14.69
C GLY A 62 -7.48 -3.32 -13.76
N LYS A 63 -8.07 -4.47 -14.10
CA LYS A 63 -9.04 -5.16 -13.24
C LYS A 63 -8.40 -5.67 -11.94
N GLN A 64 -7.27 -6.37 -12.05
CA GLN A 64 -6.55 -6.91 -10.89
C GLN A 64 -6.05 -5.80 -9.96
N ALA A 65 -5.55 -4.71 -10.52
CA ALA A 65 -5.12 -3.52 -9.79
C ALA A 65 -6.26 -2.89 -8.97
N VAL A 66 -7.45 -2.77 -9.57
CA VAL A 66 -8.63 -2.23 -8.89
C VAL A 66 -9.07 -3.14 -7.75
N TYR A 67 -9.18 -4.46 -8.00
CA TYR A 67 -9.57 -5.41 -6.95
C TYR A 67 -8.57 -5.47 -5.80
N SER A 68 -7.26 -5.51 -6.08
CA SER A 68 -6.23 -5.53 -5.04
C SER A 68 -6.20 -4.23 -4.24
N THR A 69 -6.38 -3.09 -4.91
CA THR A 69 -6.42 -1.77 -4.26
C THR A 69 -7.62 -1.63 -3.33
N LEU A 70 -8.80 -2.06 -3.78
CA LEU A 70 -9.99 -2.05 -2.96
C LEU A 70 -9.90 -3.02 -1.78
N ALA A 71 -9.38 -4.23 -2.01
CA ALA A 71 -9.19 -5.22 -0.94
C ALA A 71 -8.21 -4.73 0.14
N LEU A 72 -7.10 -4.11 -0.27
CA LEU A 72 -6.13 -3.51 0.66
C LEU A 72 -6.73 -2.30 1.38
N GLY A 73 -7.38 -1.38 0.66
CA GLY A 73 -8.07 -0.24 1.26
C GLY A 73 -9.07 -0.67 2.34
N VAL A 74 -9.96 -1.61 2.01
CA VAL A 74 -10.95 -2.14 2.97
C VAL A 74 -10.27 -2.87 4.13
N GLY A 75 -9.23 -3.67 3.87
CA GLY A 75 -8.50 -4.39 4.92
C GLY A 75 -7.85 -3.46 5.94
N PHE A 76 -7.19 -2.40 5.50
CA PHE A 76 -6.59 -1.42 6.39
C PHE A 76 -7.63 -0.53 7.08
N ALA A 77 -8.73 -0.19 6.42
CA ALA A 77 -9.84 0.52 7.03
C ALA A 77 -10.46 -0.29 8.18
N LEU A 78 -10.70 -1.58 7.95
CA LEU A 78 -11.19 -2.51 8.97
C LEU A 78 -10.16 -2.70 10.09
N GLY A 79 -8.88 -2.86 9.76
CA GLY A 79 -7.80 -2.94 10.74
C GLY A 79 -7.76 -1.71 11.66
N ALA A 80 -7.91 -0.52 11.10
CA ALA A 80 -7.94 0.74 11.86
C ALA A 80 -9.19 0.88 12.75
N VAL A 81 -10.33 0.30 12.36
CA VAL A 81 -11.56 0.27 13.17
C VAL A 81 -11.50 -0.79 14.27
N ILE A 82 -10.91 -1.95 13.98
CA ILE A 82 -10.84 -3.08 14.92
C ILE A 82 -9.78 -2.83 16.01
N ASN A 83 -8.71 -2.08 15.69
CA ASN A 83 -7.67 -1.69 16.65
C ASN A 83 -8.14 -0.63 17.69
N LEU A 84 -9.46 -0.44 17.84
CA LEU A 84 -10.11 0.43 18.83
C LEU A 84 -10.48 -0.31 20.14
N PHE A 85 -10.00 -1.54 20.35
CA PHE A 85 -10.21 -2.33 21.58
C PHE A 85 -8.90 -2.81 22.20
#